data_AF-A0A660WX21-F1
#
_entry.id   AF-A0A660WX21-F1
#
_cell.length_a   1.000
_cell.length_b   1.000
_cell.length_c   1.000
_cell.angle_alpha   90.00
_cell.angle_beta   90.00
_cell.angle_gamma   90.00
#
_symmetry.space_group_name_H-M   'P 1'
#
loop_
_entity.id
_entity.type
_entity.pdbx_description
1 polymer ?
#
loop_
_entity_poly.entity_id
_entity_poly.type
_entity_poly.pdbx_seq_one_letter_code
_entity_poly.pdbx_strand_id
1 'polypeptide(L)'
;ILDKNIGRKVTVQERINGKMYIVYKGRRLRYKAIATRPPKEKSEPKPRKIYRPPMEHPWKRPLYKRRLAKEKALLQSKKDREELVLVKD
;
A
#
# COMPACT_ATOMS: atom_id res chain seq x y z
N ILE A 1 6.06 -16.34 1.19
CA ILE A 1 7.23 -16.88 1.92
C ILE A 1 8.00 -15.67 2.43
N LEU A 2 8.09 -15.46 3.75
CA LEU A 2 8.92 -14.39 4.31
C LEU A 2 10.39 -14.84 4.23
N ASP A 3 11.23 -14.14 3.48
CA ASP A 3 12.68 -14.33 3.52
C ASP A 3 13.21 -13.90 4.89
N LYS A 4 13.39 -14.86 5.80
CA LYS A 4 14.14 -14.63 7.04
C LYS A 4 15.60 -14.40 6.67
N ASN A 5 16.06 -13.16 6.76
CA ASN A 5 17.48 -12.84 6.65
C ASN A 5 18.23 -13.37 7.88
N ILE A 6 18.87 -14.53 7.75
CA ILE A 6 19.70 -15.12 8.80
C ILE A 6 21.14 -14.69 8.56
N GLY A 7 21.55 -13.60 9.21
CA GLY A 7 22.95 -13.19 9.27
C GLY A 7 23.76 -14.10 10.21
N ARG A 8 25.02 -14.36 9.85
CA ARG A 8 25.99 -15.06 10.71
C ARG A 8 27.24 -14.19 10.86
N LYS A 9 27.79 -14.11 12.07
CA LYS A 9 29.07 -13.44 12.33
C LYS A 9 30.21 -14.28 11.74
N VAL A 10 31.11 -13.62 11.01
CA VAL A 10 32.29 -14.24 10.39
C VAL A 10 33.52 -13.39 10.68
N THR A 11 34.69 -14.00 10.66
CA THR A 11 35.97 -13.29 10.81
C THR A 11 36.59 -13.08 9.44
N VAL A 12 36.96 -11.85 9.13
CA VAL A 12 37.70 -11.49 7.91
C VAL A 12 39.16 -11.29 8.28
N GLN A 13 40.06 -11.91 7.54
CA GLN A 13 41.50 -11.84 7.76
C GLN A 13 42.19 -11.41 6.47
N GLU A 14 42.95 -10.33 6.53
CA GLU A 14 43.89 -9.94 5.48
C GLU A 14 45.25 -10.57 5.76
N ARG A 15 45.81 -11.25 4.75
CA ARG A 15 47.13 -11.90 4.84
C ARG A 15 48.19 -10.96 4.27
N ILE A 16 49.44 -11.19 4.67
CA ILE A 16 50.62 -10.40 4.23
C ILE A 16 50.76 -10.37 2.70
N ASN A 17 50.28 -11.40 2.01
CA ASN A 17 50.25 -11.49 0.55
C ASN A 17 49.05 -10.76 -0.11
N GLY A 18 48.30 -9.95 0.63
CA GLY A 18 47.13 -9.22 0.16
C GLY A 18 45.87 -10.09 -0.08
N LYS A 19 45.92 -11.40 0.22
CA LYS A 19 44.74 -12.27 0.09
C LYS A 19 43.84 -12.12 1.31
N MET A 20 42.53 -11.99 1.08
CA MET A 20 41.51 -11.98 2.12
C MET A 20 40.93 -13.37 2.34
N TYR A 21 40.81 -13.81 3.60
CA TYR A 21 40.09 -15.01 4.00
C TYR A 21 38.88 -14.68 4.85
N ILE A 22 37.75 -15.29 4.54
CA ILE A 22 36.54 -15.25 5.36
C ILE A 22 36.44 -16.59 6.08
N VAL A 23 36.41 -16.57 7.42
CA VAL A 23 36.41 -17.76 8.27
C VAL A 23 35.14 -17.79 9.10
N TYR A 24 34.49 -18.96 9.12
CA TYR A 24 33.34 -19.23 9.99
C TYR A 24 33.54 -20.57 10.69
N LYS A 25 33.49 -20.58 12.03
CA LYS A 25 33.72 -21.77 12.87
C LYS A 25 35.01 -22.54 12.49
N GLY A 26 36.10 -21.81 12.29
CA GLY A 26 37.40 -22.37 11.91
C GLY A 26 37.53 -22.84 10.46
N ARG A 27 36.46 -22.77 9.65
CA ARG A 27 36.48 -23.17 8.23
C ARG A 27 36.54 -21.97 7.31
N ARG A 28 37.41 -22.04 6.28
CA ARG A 28 37.51 -21.02 5.24
C ARG A 28 36.30 -21.10 4.30
N LEU A 29 35.63 -19.97 4.08
CA LEU A 29 34.53 -19.85 3.14
C LEU A 29 35.05 -19.45 1.75
N ARG A 30 34.43 -20.01 0.71
CA ARG A 30 34.60 -19.53 -0.67
C ARG A 30 33.75 -18.28 -0.85
N TYR A 31 34.29 -17.27 -1.51
CA TYR A 31 33.57 -16.03 -1.79
C TYR A 31 33.94 -15.52 -3.19
N LYS A 32 33.06 -14.68 -3.75
CA LYS A 32 33.31 -13.91 -4.97
C LYS A 32 33.28 -12.44 -4.58
N ALA A 33 34.35 -11.70 -4.90
CA ALA A 33 34.40 -10.28 -4.61
C ALA A 33 33.37 -9.51 -5.45
N ILE A 34 32.62 -8.63 -4.80
CA ILE A 34 31.71 -7.70 -5.46
C ILE A 34 32.48 -6.39 -5.62
N ALA A 35 33.01 -6.15 -6.83
CA ALA A 35 33.81 -4.95 -7.12
C ALA A 35 32.95 -3.68 -7.20
N THR A 36 31.75 -3.80 -7.77
CA THR A 36 30.81 -2.70 -7.95
C THR A 36 29.49 -3.03 -7.27
N ARG A 37 28.89 -2.04 -6.59
CA ARG A 37 27.58 -2.21 -5.97
C ARG A 37 26.54 -2.56 -7.03
N PRO A 38 25.78 -3.67 -6.89
CA PRO A 38 24.75 -4.00 -7.87
C PRO A 38 23.66 -2.92 -7.87
N PRO A 39 23.04 -2.64 -9.03
CA PRO A 39 21.93 -1.70 -9.12
C PRO A 39 20.75 -2.24 -8.28
N LYS A 40 20.13 -1.36 -7.50
CA LYS A 40 18.94 -1.72 -6.73
C LYS A 40 17.76 -1.84 -7.68
N GLU A 41 17.11 -3.00 -7.69
CA GLU A 41 15.84 -3.18 -8.40
C GLU A 41 14.83 -2.14 -7.90
N LYS A 42 14.32 -1.31 -8.80
CA LYS A 42 13.26 -0.36 -8.49
C LYS A 42 11.96 -1.15 -8.52
N SER A 43 11.35 -1.35 -7.36
CA SER A 43 10.00 -1.90 -7.30
C SER A 43 9.02 -0.96 -8.01
N GLU A 44 8.04 -1.51 -8.70
CA GLU A 44 6.96 -0.72 -9.29
C GLU A 44 6.25 0.15 -8.21
N PRO A 45 5.92 1.41 -8.53
CA PRO A 45 5.24 2.28 -7.59
C PRO A 45 3.84 1.75 -7.31
N LYS A 46 3.55 1.48 -6.02
CA LYS A 46 2.20 1.11 -5.60
C LYS A 46 1.23 2.27 -5.84
N PRO A 47 -0.03 2.01 -6.28
CA PRO A 47 -1.02 3.06 -6.45
C PRO A 47 -1.29 3.75 -5.11
N ARG A 48 -1.27 5.09 -5.11
CA ARG A 48 -1.53 5.88 -3.91
C ARG A 48 -3.01 5.86 -3.57
N LYS A 49 -3.34 5.64 -2.29
CA LYS A 49 -4.72 5.83 -1.81
C LYS A 49 -5.05 7.32 -1.80
N ILE A 50 -5.93 7.75 -2.68
CA ILE A 50 -6.42 9.13 -2.71
C ILE A 50 -7.27 9.36 -1.46
N TYR A 51 -6.88 10.33 -0.62
CA TYR A 51 -7.68 10.71 0.54
C TYR A 51 -8.99 11.37 0.08
N ARG A 52 -10.12 10.87 0.59
CA ARG A 52 -11.44 11.47 0.37
C ARG A 52 -11.91 12.11 1.68
N PRO A 53 -12.24 13.40 1.70
CA PRO A 53 -12.69 14.06 2.91
C PRO A 53 -14.03 13.51 3.42
N PRO A 54 -14.27 13.48 4.74
CA PRO A 54 -15.56 13.14 5.32
C PRO A 54 -16.69 14.05 4.83
N MET A 55 -17.92 13.56 4.98
CA MET A 55 -19.14 14.26 4.51
C MET A 55 -19.36 15.61 5.21
N GLU A 56 -18.89 15.72 6.45
CA GLU A 56 -19.04 16.90 7.31
C GLU A 56 -18.12 18.07 6.92
N HIS A 57 -17.29 17.93 5.88
CA HIS A 57 -16.41 19.02 5.45
C HIS A 57 -17.19 20.27 5.00
N PRO A 58 -16.71 21.48 5.31
CA PRO A 58 -17.41 22.74 5.02
C PRO A 58 -17.87 22.89 3.57
N TRP A 59 -17.04 22.48 2.60
CA TRP A 59 -17.37 22.60 1.17
C TRP A 59 -18.18 21.42 0.62
N LYS A 60 -18.11 20.24 1.27
CA LYS A 60 -18.77 19.01 0.82
C LYS A 60 -20.17 18.87 1.42
N ARG A 61 -20.37 19.38 2.62
CA ARG A 61 -21.60 19.29 3.39
C ARG A 61 -22.80 19.96 2.69
N PRO A 62 -22.70 21.17 2.11
CA PRO A 62 -23.82 21.78 1.38
C PRO A 62 -24.24 20.96 0.15
N LEU A 63 -23.27 20.44 -0.60
CA LEU A 63 -23.51 19.60 -1.77
C LEU A 63 -24.22 18.30 -1.40
N TYR A 64 -23.82 17.69 -0.28
CA TYR A 64 -24.45 16.48 0.24
C TYR A 64 -25.90 16.71 0.68
N LYS A 65 -26.15 17.77 1.46
CA LYS A 65 -27.51 18.14 1.90
C LYS A 65 -28.45 18.35 0.71
N ARG A 66 -27.99 19.03 -0.34
CA ARG A 66 -28.76 19.23 -1.57
C ARG A 66 -29.10 17.91 -2.26
N ARG A 67 -28.16 16.96 -2.32
CA ARG A 67 -28.42 15.62 -2.88
C ARG A 67 -29.50 14.89 -2.09
N LEU A 68 -29.38 14.85 -0.77
CA LEU A 68 -30.36 14.19 0.10
C LEU A 68 -31.76 14.79 -0.06
N ALA A 69 -31.88 16.11 -0.16
CA ALA A 69 -33.18 16.77 -0.38
C ALA A 69 -33.82 16.33 -1.71
N LYS A 70 -33.03 16.21 -2.78
CA LYS A 70 -33.50 15.74 -4.09
C LYS A 70 -33.96 14.28 -4.03
N GLU A 71 -33.23 13.41 -3.34
CA GLU A 71 -33.60 12.01 -3.16
C GLU A 71 -34.91 11.87 -2.37
N LYS A 72 -35.07 12.65 -1.29
CA LYS A 72 -36.33 12.69 -0.52
C LYS A 72 -37.52 13.13 -1.36
N ALA A 73 -37.37 14.21 -2.13
CA ALA A 73 -38.44 14.70 -3.01
C ALA A 73 -38.83 13.65 -4.07
N LEU A 74 -37.84 12.95 -4.63
CA LEU A 74 -38.10 11.87 -5.58
C LEU A 74 -38.88 10.71 -4.93
N LEU A 75 -38.49 10.29 -3.72
CA LEU A 75 -39.19 9.24 -2.99
C LEU A 75 -40.63 9.65 -2.65
N GLN A 76 -40.84 10.89 -2.23
CA GLN A 76 -42.18 11.42 -1.96
C GLN A 76 -43.04 11.38 -3.22
N SER A 77 -42.52 11.89 -4.34
CA SER A 77 -43.27 11.87 -5.61
C SER A 77 -43.63 10.47 -6.11
N LYS A 78 -42.80 9.46 -5.82
CA LYS A 78 -43.10 8.05 -6.12
C LYS A 78 -44.22 7.52 -5.24
N LYS A 79 -44.15 7.79 -3.94
CA LYS A 79 -45.17 7.40 -2.97
C LYS A 79 -46.53 8.03 -3.30
N ASP A 80 -46.57 9.33 -3.57
CA ASP A 80 -47.79 10.05 -3.92
C ASP A 80 -48.42 9.47 -5.22
N ARG A 81 -47.58 9.08 -6.19
CA ARG A 81 -48.03 8.42 -7.42
C ARG A 81 -48.61 7.03 -7.16
N GLU A 82 -48.00 6.24 -6.28
CA GLU A 82 -48.50 4.92 -5.87
C GLU A 82 -49.84 5.02 -5.13
N GLU A 83 -49.98 5.98 -4.20
CA GLU A 83 -51.23 6.24 -3.49
C GLU A 83 -52.36 6.69 -4.43
N LEU A 84 -52.06 7.54 -5.42
CA LEU A 84 -53.05 7.98 -6.42
C LEU A 84 -53.54 6.84 -7.34
N VAL A 85 -52.72 5.81 -7.55
CA VAL A 85 -53.14 4.62 -8.31
C VAL A 85 -54.08 3.77 -7.47
N LEU A 86 -53.80 3.60 -6.17
CA LEU A 86 -54.64 2.80 -5.25
C LEU A 86 -56.00 3.42 -4.91
N VAL A 87 -56.15 4.74 -5.04
CA VAL A 87 -57.42 5.46 -4.78
C VAL A 87 -58.35 5.47 -5.99
N LYS A 88 -57.87 5.09 -7.18
CA LYS A 88 -58.64 5.07 -8.43
C LYS A 88 -59.29 3.73 -8.76
N ASP A 89 -59.02 2.70 -7.96
CA ASP A 89 -59.67 1.38 -8.02
C ASP A 89 -60.79 1.28 -6.97
#